data_AF-A0A7X6K7X1-F1
#
_entry.id   AF-A0A7X6K7X1-F1
#
_cell.length_a   1.000
_cell.length_b   1.000
_cell.length_c   1.000
_cell.angle_alpha   90.00
_cell.angle_beta   90.00
_cell.angle_gamma   90.00
#
_symmetry.space_group_name_H-M   'P 1'
#
loop_
_entity.id
_entity.type
_entity.pdbx_description
1 polymer ?
#
loop_
_entity_poly.entity_id
_entity_poly.type
_entity_poly.pdbx_seq_one_letter_code
_entity_poly.pdbx_strand_id
1 'polypeptide(L)'
;MSMIRRFGALLMAAAVAFGGVSLAAAPAEAASKAATRVVKFTAPASVYKSEAFTLRGTAQRKAGTRWDAYAKPKVEIYFDPAGSARAYRVKTVTGSTKGQFSAKVRTSRSGLWWAKVTVTGTSKAADSYKKLVRVKQRTSMIPSGTTCPSWAPIKGNESSGIYHVPGGAFYNRTNPEICFSTTAAARAAGYRASKV
;
A
#
# COMPACT_ATOMS: atom_id res chain seq x y z
N MET A 1 28.28 42.72 -88.79
CA MET A 1 28.81 41.86 -87.71
C MET A 1 27.97 40.57 -87.67
N SER A 2 28.53 39.43 -88.11
CA SER A 2 28.92 38.25 -87.29
C SER A 2 27.77 37.67 -86.44
N MET A 3 27.47 36.37 -86.39
CA MET A 3 28.14 35.16 -86.88
C MET A 3 27.16 33.97 -86.73
N ILE A 4 27.34 32.95 -87.56
CA ILE A 4 26.72 31.61 -87.54
C ILE A 4 27.18 30.79 -86.31
N ARG A 5 26.34 29.85 -85.80
CA ARG A 5 26.70 28.50 -85.22
C ARG A 5 25.45 27.78 -84.68
N ARG A 6 25.01 26.63 -85.22
CA ARG A 6 25.48 25.20 -85.13
C ARG A 6 24.80 24.36 -84.02
N PHE A 7 24.06 23.34 -84.49
CA PHE A 7 23.94 21.93 -84.04
C PHE A 7 24.11 21.53 -82.55
N GLY A 8 23.19 20.68 -82.08
CA GLY A 8 23.42 19.76 -80.95
C GLY A 8 22.15 19.04 -80.49
N ALA A 9 21.94 17.80 -80.96
CA ALA A 9 20.93 16.88 -80.44
C ALA A 9 21.35 16.35 -79.05
N LEU A 10 20.40 16.18 -78.12
CA LEU A 10 20.61 15.39 -76.91
C LEU A 10 19.42 14.44 -76.69
N LEU A 11 19.75 13.15 -76.67
CA LEU A 11 18.91 12.02 -76.28
C LEU A 11 18.43 12.19 -74.83
N MET A 12 17.17 11.89 -74.56
CA MET A 12 16.71 11.57 -73.20
C MET A 12 16.00 10.23 -73.20
N ALA A 13 16.52 9.34 -72.37
CA ALA A 13 16.17 7.95 -72.22
C ALA A 13 14.79 7.76 -71.55
N ALA A 14 14.07 6.74 -72.00
CA ALA A 14 12.87 6.23 -71.36
C ALA A 14 13.23 5.54 -70.03
N ALA A 15 12.72 6.06 -68.91
CA ALA A 15 12.79 5.39 -67.61
C ALA A 15 11.56 4.49 -67.44
N VAL A 16 11.78 3.17 -67.40
CA VAL A 16 10.78 2.17 -67.03
C VAL A 16 10.59 2.23 -65.52
N ALA A 17 9.44 2.73 -65.06
CA ALA A 17 9.06 2.71 -63.66
C ALA A 17 8.51 1.32 -63.29
N PHE A 18 9.31 0.52 -62.57
CA PHE A 18 8.80 -0.66 -61.86
C PHE A 18 7.95 -0.19 -60.67
N GLY A 19 6.65 -0.47 -60.72
CA GLY A 19 5.72 -0.26 -59.63
C GLY A 19 6.05 -1.14 -58.43
N GLY A 20 6.72 -0.57 -57.43
CA GLY A 20 6.85 -1.17 -56.11
C GLY A 20 5.52 -1.05 -55.38
N VAL A 21 4.81 -2.16 -55.22
CA VAL A 21 3.72 -2.25 -54.24
C VAL A 21 4.36 -2.19 -52.86
N SER A 22 4.35 -1.01 -52.24
CA SER A 22 4.65 -0.89 -50.82
C SER A 22 3.54 -1.63 -50.06
N LEU A 23 3.84 -2.84 -49.57
CA LEU A 23 3.12 -3.41 -48.45
C LEU A 23 3.37 -2.49 -47.25
N ALA A 24 2.51 -1.50 -47.08
CA ALA A 24 2.39 -0.81 -45.81
C ALA A 24 2.02 -1.88 -44.78
N ALA A 25 2.97 -2.23 -43.91
CA ALA A 25 2.69 -3.04 -42.74
C ALA A 25 1.53 -2.35 -42.00
N ALA A 26 0.38 -3.01 -41.90
CA ALA A 26 -0.71 -2.55 -41.06
C ALA A 26 -0.14 -2.19 -39.68
N PRO A 27 -0.52 -1.06 -39.08
CA PRO A 27 -0.05 -0.72 -37.74
C PRO A 27 -0.35 -1.92 -36.86
N ALA A 28 0.68 -2.51 -36.26
CA ALA A 28 0.53 -3.65 -35.37
C ALA A 28 -0.55 -3.28 -34.35
N GLU A 29 -1.72 -3.91 -34.48
CA GLU A 29 -2.89 -3.57 -33.68
C GLU A 29 -2.46 -3.69 -32.22
N ALA A 30 -2.35 -2.56 -31.54
CA ALA A 30 -1.82 -2.50 -30.19
C ALA A 30 -2.69 -3.43 -29.34
N ALA A 31 -2.16 -4.61 -29.01
CA ALA A 31 -2.92 -5.67 -28.37
C ALA A 31 -3.69 -5.09 -27.18
N SER A 32 -5.02 -5.11 -27.27
CA SER A 32 -5.86 -4.43 -26.28
C SER A 32 -5.54 -5.00 -24.90
N LYS A 33 -4.99 -4.16 -24.01
CA LYS A 33 -4.58 -4.62 -22.68
C LYS A 33 -5.77 -5.21 -21.94
N ALA A 34 -5.60 -6.40 -21.38
CA ALA A 34 -6.66 -7.10 -20.67
C ALA A 34 -7.07 -6.32 -19.40
N ALA A 35 -8.37 -6.20 -19.15
CA ALA A 35 -8.87 -5.57 -17.93
C ALA A 35 -8.47 -6.38 -16.68
N THR A 36 -8.21 -5.72 -15.57
CA THR A 36 -7.97 -6.38 -14.28
C THR A 36 -8.99 -5.93 -13.23
N ARG A 37 -9.11 -6.68 -12.14
CA ARG A 37 -9.89 -6.30 -10.97
C ARG A 37 -9.31 -6.92 -9.70
N VAL A 38 -9.59 -6.31 -8.56
CA VAL A 38 -9.30 -6.89 -7.24
C VAL A 38 -10.61 -7.29 -6.57
N VAL A 39 -10.70 -8.54 -6.16
CA VAL A 39 -11.84 -9.10 -5.41
C VAL A 39 -11.40 -9.59 -4.04
N LYS A 40 -12.37 -9.75 -3.13
CA LYS A 40 -12.16 -10.28 -1.77
C LYS A 40 -11.05 -9.56 -1.00
N PHE A 41 -10.94 -8.25 -1.15
CA PHE A 41 -9.98 -7.44 -0.40
C PHE A 41 -10.37 -7.34 1.09
N THR A 42 -9.58 -7.91 1.98
CA THR A 42 -9.90 -7.95 3.42
C THR A 42 -8.90 -7.14 4.22
N ALA A 43 -9.42 -6.38 5.17
CA ALA A 43 -8.68 -5.65 6.20
C ALA A 43 -9.41 -5.81 7.54
N PRO A 44 -8.69 -5.82 8.68
CA PRO A 44 -9.33 -5.83 9.99
C PRO A 44 -10.11 -4.54 10.23
N ALA A 45 -11.24 -4.60 10.94
CA ALA A 45 -12.02 -3.41 11.27
C ALA A 45 -11.30 -2.47 12.26
N SER A 46 -10.53 -3.04 13.19
CA SER A 46 -9.70 -2.28 14.12
C SER A 46 -8.40 -3.01 14.48
N VAL A 47 -7.35 -2.24 14.76
CA VAL A 47 -6.03 -2.71 15.19
C VAL A 47 -5.50 -1.81 16.30
N TYR A 48 -4.58 -2.28 17.13
CA TYR A 48 -3.88 -1.42 18.07
C TYR A 48 -2.79 -0.58 17.36
N LYS A 49 -2.45 0.58 17.94
CA LYS A 49 -1.41 1.47 17.40
C LYS A 49 -0.11 0.71 17.17
N SER A 50 0.42 0.82 15.96
CA SER A 50 1.66 0.18 15.53
C SER A 50 1.63 -1.36 15.52
N GLU A 51 0.46 -1.98 15.73
CA GLU A 51 0.27 -3.41 15.60
C GLU A 51 0.38 -3.83 14.13
N ALA A 52 1.00 -4.99 13.88
CA ALA A 52 1.07 -5.54 12.54
C ALA A 52 -0.23 -6.24 12.18
N PHE A 53 -0.76 -5.93 11.01
CA PHE A 53 -1.91 -6.62 10.46
C PHE A 53 -1.70 -6.95 8.99
N THR A 54 -2.54 -7.85 8.48
CA THR A 54 -2.41 -8.39 7.13
C THR A 54 -3.59 -7.99 6.28
N LEU A 55 -3.30 -7.35 5.15
CA LEU A 55 -4.24 -7.11 4.07
C LEU A 55 -4.17 -8.26 3.08
N ARG A 56 -5.31 -8.72 2.60
CA ARG A 56 -5.38 -9.83 1.63
C ARG A 56 -6.34 -9.48 0.51
N GLY A 57 -6.16 -10.09 -0.65
CA GLY A 57 -7.11 -10.00 -1.76
C GLY A 57 -6.70 -10.90 -2.92
N THR A 58 -7.52 -10.91 -3.95
CA THR A 58 -7.26 -11.69 -5.17
C THR A 58 -7.39 -10.78 -6.39
N ALA A 59 -6.35 -10.72 -7.21
CA ALA A 59 -6.37 -10.06 -8.51
C ALA A 59 -6.82 -11.06 -9.60
N GLN A 60 -7.72 -10.59 -10.46
CA GLN A 60 -8.19 -11.33 -11.62
C GLN A 60 -7.94 -10.52 -12.88
N ARG A 61 -7.71 -11.22 -14.00
CA ARG A 61 -7.54 -10.63 -15.32
C ARG A 61 -8.62 -11.17 -16.25
N LYS A 62 -9.18 -10.30 -17.07
CA LYS A 62 -10.19 -10.68 -18.06
C LYS A 62 -9.54 -11.51 -19.17
N ALA A 63 -10.15 -12.65 -19.48
CA ALA A 63 -9.74 -13.55 -20.56
C ALA A 63 -11.01 -13.87 -21.38
N GLY A 64 -11.16 -13.22 -22.54
CA GLY A 64 -12.42 -13.23 -23.28
C GLY A 64 -13.57 -12.67 -22.44
N THR A 65 -14.59 -13.50 -22.19
CA THR A 65 -15.78 -13.15 -21.39
C THR A 65 -15.63 -13.46 -19.90
N ARG A 66 -14.62 -14.23 -19.49
CA ARG A 66 -14.43 -14.68 -18.10
C ARG A 66 -13.33 -13.93 -17.37
N TRP A 67 -13.35 -14.04 -16.04
CA TRP A 67 -12.33 -13.49 -15.15
C TRP A 67 -11.47 -14.61 -14.60
N ASP A 68 -10.25 -14.71 -15.09
CA ASP A 68 -9.28 -15.72 -14.68
C ASP A 68 -8.32 -15.17 -13.60
N ALA A 69 -7.66 -16.07 -12.88
CA ALA A 69 -6.63 -15.69 -11.92
C ALA A 69 -5.50 -14.92 -12.62
N TYR A 70 -5.13 -13.75 -12.10
CA TYR A 70 -3.99 -13.02 -12.63
C TYR A 70 -2.71 -13.55 -11.98
N ALA A 71 -1.92 -14.37 -12.68
CA ALA A 71 -0.68 -14.93 -12.12
C ALA A 71 0.37 -13.86 -11.81
N LYS A 72 0.98 -13.97 -10.61
CA LYS A 72 2.05 -13.10 -10.10
C LYS A 72 1.77 -11.59 -10.27
N PRO A 73 0.58 -11.10 -9.85
CA PRO A 73 0.20 -9.72 -10.05
C PRO A 73 1.11 -8.81 -9.22
N LYS A 74 1.54 -7.69 -9.78
CA LYS A 74 2.19 -6.61 -9.02
C LYS A 74 1.10 -5.73 -8.42
N VAL A 75 1.07 -5.66 -7.10
CA VAL A 75 0.01 -4.98 -6.33
C VAL A 75 0.63 -3.95 -5.40
N GLU A 76 0.21 -2.70 -5.53
CA GLU A 76 0.57 -1.61 -4.65
C GLU A 76 -0.49 -1.45 -3.56
N ILE A 77 -0.05 -1.36 -2.31
CA ILE A 77 -0.92 -1.11 -1.17
C ILE A 77 -0.85 0.36 -0.84
N TYR A 78 -2.02 0.99 -0.75
CA TYR A 78 -2.17 2.40 -0.43
C TYR A 78 -2.86 2.59 0.92
N PHE A 79 -2.49 3.66 1.59
CA PHE A 79 -3.11 4.12 2.83
C PHE A 79 -3.45 5.60 2.74
N ASP A 80 -4.69 5.91 3.07
CA ASP A 80 -5.23 7.25 3.19
C ASP A 80 -5.55 7.51 4.66
N PRO A 81 -4.64 8.17 5.40
CA PRO A 81 -4.83 8.44 6.82
C PRO A 81 -5.99 9.40 7.05
N ALA A 82 -6.87 9.08 8.00
CA ALA A 82 -7.96 9.95 8.39
C ALA A 82 -7.43 11.33 8.82
N GLY A 83 -8.06 12.40 8.31
CA GLY A 83 -7.65 13.79 8.48
C GLY A 83 -7.32 14.45 7.14
N SER A 84 -6.44 15.46 7.16
CA SER A 84 -6.04 16.24 5.97
C SER A 84 -4.83 15.69 5.21
N ALA A 85 -4.21 14.62 5.73
CA ALA A 85 -3.02 14.04 5.12
C ALA A 85 -3.41 13.30 3.84
N ARG A 86 -2.58 13.44 2.80
CA ARG A 86 -2.83 12.79 1.51
C ARG A 86 -2.56 11.29 1.60
N ALA A 87 -3.28 10.54 0.79
CA ALA A 87 -3.00 9.13 0.61
C ALA A 87 -1.62 8.90 -0.02
N TYR A 88 -0.98 7.82 0.40
CA TYR A 88 0.34 7.44 -0.09
C TYR A 88 0.47 5.93 -0.28
N ARG A 89 1.41 5.53 -1.13
CA ARG A 89 1.75 4.11 -1.34
C ARG A 89 2.59 3.62 -0.16
N VAL A 90 2.12 2.60 0.52
CA VAL A 90 2.80 1.98 1.66
C VAL A 90 3.85 0.99 1.21
N LYS A 91 3.51 0.10 0.26
CA LYS A 91 4.42 -0.91 -0.27
C LYS A 91 3.89 -1.53 -1.55
N THR A 92 4.76 -2.25 -2.24
CA THR A 92 4.40 -3.09 -3.38
C THR A 92 4.62 -4.56 -3.00
N VAL A 93 3.68 -5.42 -3.40
CA VAL A 93 3.74 -6.87 -3.20
C VAL A 93 3.56 -7.59 -4.52
N THR A 94 4.18 -8.77 -4.66
CA THR A 94 3.91 -9.67 -5.79
C THR A 94 2.99 -10.76 -5.29
N GLY A 95 1.85 -10.95 -5.95
CA GLY A 95 0.93 -12.02 -5.59
C GLY A 95 1.39 -13.40 -6.08
N SER A 96 0.58 -14.41 -5.79
CA SER A 96 0.81 -15.80 -6.19
C SER A 96 0.42 -16.06 -7.64
N THR A 97 0.71 -17.26 -8.13
CA THR A 97 0.23 -17.75 -9.43
C THR A 97 -1.29 -17.83 -9.53
N LYS A 98 -1.98 -17.93 -8.38
CA LYS A 98 -3.45 -17.91 -8.29
C LYS A 98 -4.03 -16.48 -8.16
N GLY A 99 -3.19 -15.46 -8.31
CA GLY A 99 -3.58 -14.04 -8.20
C GLY A 99 -3.87 -13.56 -6.79
N GLN A 100 -3.67 -14.40 -5.77
CA GLN A 100 -3.82 -13.99 -4.38
C GLN A 100 -2.64 -13.12 -3.96
N PHE A 101 -2.87 -12.09 -3.16
CA PHE A 101 -1.82 -11.28 -2.56
C PHE A 101 -2.05 -11.11 -1.06
N SER A 102 -0.96 -10.89 -0.34
CA SER A 102 -0.95 -10.67 1.09
C SER A 102 0.09 -9.60 1.43
N ALA A 103 -0.27 -8.65 2.28
CA ALA A 103 0.60 -7.57 2.69
C ALA A 103 0.50 -7.36 4.20
N LYS A 104 1.58 -7.70 4.92
CA LYS A 104 1.76 -7.33 6.32
C LYS A 104 2.22 -5.87 6.40
N VAL A 105 1.47 -5.06 7.15
CA VAL A 105 1.66 -3.61 7.32
C VAL A 105 1.44 -3.21 8.79
N ARG A 106 1.85 -2.00 9.16
CA ARG A 106 1.59 -1.37 10.46
C ARG A 106 1.05 0.04 10.23
N THR A 107 0.22 0.53 11.14
CA THR A 107 -0.22 1.94 11.13
C THR A 107 -0.43 2.48 12.53
N SER A 108 -0.17 3.77 12.69
CA SER A 108 -0.41 4.52 13.92
C SER A 108 -1.68 5.37 13.86
N ARG A 109 -2.31 5.48 12.68
CA ARG A 109 -3.49 6.30 12.41
C ARG A 109 -4.60 5.47 11.80
N SER A 110 -5.83 5.79 12.15
CA SER A 110 -7.02 5.28 11.44
C SER A 110 -7.02 5.80 10.01
N GLY A 111 -7.62 5.06 9.08
CA GLY A 111 -7.73 5.51 7.70
C GLY A 111 -8.19 4.42 6.74
N LEU A 112 -8.29 4.80 5.47
CA LEU A 112 -8.74 3.92 4.39
C LEU A 112 -7.54 3.20 3.76
N TRP A 113 -7.72 1.91 3.51
CA TRP A 113 -6.75 1.05 2.84
C TRP A 113 -7.34 0.50 1.55
N TRP A 114 -6.52 0.41 0.50
CA TRP A 114 -6.89 -0.30 -0.72
C TRP A 114 -5.65 -0.85 -1.41
N ALA A 115 -5.90 -1.76 -2.34
CA ALA A 115 -4.90 -2.35 -3.21
C ALA A 115 -5.10 -1.86 -4.64
N LYS A 116 -4.01 -1.53 -5.32
CA LYS A 116 -3.98 -1.19 -6.75
C LYS A 116 -3.16 -2.23 -7.49
N VAL A 117 -3.75 -2.91 -8.46
CA VAL A 117 -3.00 -3.73 -9.42
C VAL A 117 -2.33 -2.79 -10.42
N THR A 118 -1.03 -2.90 -10.60
CA THR A 118 -0.29 -2.02 -11.51
C THR A 118 -0.53 -2.39 -12.97
N VAL A 119 -0.44 -1.41 -13.86
CA VAL A 119 -0.44 -1.65 -15.32
C VAL A 119 0.79 -2.49 -15.66
N THR A 120 0.62 -3.49 -16.52
CA THR A 120 1.73 -4.18 -17.19
C THR A 120 1.59 -4.03 -18.70
N GLY A 121 2.57 -4.51 -19.48
CA GLY A 121 2.48 -4.51 -20.94
C GLY A 121 1.19 -5.17 -21.45
N THR A 122 0.64 -6.14 -20.70
CA THR A 122 -0.50 -6.96 -21.10
C THR A 122 -1.79 -6.68 -20.33
N SER A 123 -1.77 -5.83 -19.30
CA SER A 123 -2.91 -5.68 -18.37
C SER A 123 -3.13 -4.24 -17.92
N LYS A 124 -4.39 -3.81 -17.82
CA LYS A 124 -4.79 -2.49 -17.27
C LYS A 124 -4.68 -2.48 -15.73
N ALA A 125 -4.51 -1.31 -15.13
CA ALA A 125 -4.55 -1.15 -13.68
C ALA A 125 -5.99 -1.21 -13.16
N ALA A 126 -6.14 -1.61 -11.90
CA ALA A 126 -7.42 -1.61 -11.21
C ALA A 126 -7.24 -1.45 -9.71
N ASP A 127 -8.12 -0.68 -9.09
CA ASP A 127 -8.18 -0.49 -7.65
C ASP A 127 -9.19 -1.46 -7.02
N SER A 128 -8.91 -1.88 -5.78
CA SER A 128 -9.90 -2.53 -4.93
C SER A 128 -10.85 -1.50 -4.34
N TYR A 129 -11.95 -1.98 -3.75
CA TYR A 129 -12.70 -1.14 -2.81
C TYR A 129 -11.81 -0.73 -1.63
N LYS A 130 -12.13 0.43 -1.04
CA LYS A 130 -11.46 0.94 0.16
C LYS A 130 -12.03 0.27 1.41
N LYS A 131 -11.16 -0.03 2.38
CA LYS A 131 -11.53 -0.54 3.71
C LYS A 131 -11.02 0.37 4.80
N LEU A 132 -11.91 0.78 5.68
CA LEU A 132 -11.56 1.54 6.88
C LEU A 132 -10.95 0.63 7.93
N VAL A 133 -9.78 0.99 8.42
CA VAL A 133 -9.12 0.37 9.58
C VAL A 133 -9.05 1.43 10.68
N ARG A 134 -9.64 1.13 11.84
CA ARG A 134 -9.57 2.02 13.02
C ARG A 134 -8.41 1.64 13.92
N VAL A 135 -7.59 2.60 14.31
CA VAL A 135 -6.50 2.39 15.27
C VAL A 135 -6.99 2.68 16.70
N LYS A 136 -6.82 1.70 17.58
CA LYS A 136 -7.09 1.78 19.02
C LYS A 136 -5.78 1.95 19.80
N GLN A 137 -5.80 2.62 20.95
CA GLN A 137 -4.66 2.63 21.86
C GLN A 137 -4.78 1.48 22.86
N ARG A 138 -3.65 0.87 23.21
CA ARG A 138 -3.57 -0.03 24.36
C ARG A 138 -3.60 0.81 25.63
N THR A 139 -4.37 0.38 26.62
CA THR A 139 -4.50 1.10 27.89
C THR A 139 -3.54 0.57 28.94
N SER A 140 -3.18 -0.71 28.88
CA SER A 140 -2.25 -1.37 29.81
C SER A 140 -1.43 -2.51 29.17
N MET A 141 -0.39 -2.95 29.90
CA MET A 141 0.45 -4.11 29.60
C MET A 141 1.04 -4.69 30.88
N ILE A 142 1.16 -6.02 30.96
CA ILE A 142 1.94 -6.70 32.00
C ILE A 142 3.43 -6.64 31.59
N PRO A 143 4.30 -5.99 32.38
CA PRO A 143 5.74 -5.95 32.11
C PRO A 143 6.40 -7.29 32.44
N SER A 144 7.50 -7.61 31.76
CA SER A 144 8.32 -8.80 32.07
C SER A 144 9.46 -8.50 33.06
N GLY A 145 9.41 -7.36 33.76
CA GLY A 145 10.46 -6.89 34.66
C GLY A 145 10.11 -5.55 35.31
N THR A 146 11.11 -4.86 35.85
CA THR A 146 10.91 -3.64 36.66
C THR A 146 10.62 -2.36 35.85
N THR A 147 10.64 -2.46 34.52
CA THR A 147 10.57 -1.32 33.61
C THR A 147 9.31 -1.37 32.76
N CYS A 148 8.54 -0.29 32.81
CA CYS A 148 7.43 -0.08 31.89
C CYS A 148 7.92 0.50 30.56
N PRO A 149 7.31 0.09 29.42
CA PRO A 149 7.66 0.68 28.12
C PRO A 149 7.21 2.13 28.05
N SER A 150 7.83 2.91 27.16
CA SER A 150 7.55 4.36 27.02
C SER A 150 6.09 4.70 26.68
N TRP A 151 5.35 3.77 26.05
CA TRP A 151 3.93 3.96 25.75
C TRP A 151 3.00 3.67 26.96
N ALA A 152 3.51 3.02 28.01
CA ALA A 152 2.78 2.70 29.23
C ALA A 152 3.56 3.06 30.50
N PRO A 153 3.96 4.32 30.72
CA PRO A 153 4.92 4.67 31.75
C PRO A 153 4.36 4.65 33.19
N ILE A 154 3.06 4.46 33.40
CA ILE A 154 2.48 4.49 34.74
C ILE A 154 2.63 3.11 35.38
N LYS A 155 3.44 3.01 36.43
CA LYS A 155 3.70 1.75 37.14
C LYS A 155 2.55 1.45 38.12
N GLY A 156 1.79 0.39 37.90
CA GLY A 156 0.81 -0.14 38.85
C GLY A 156 1.40 -1.29 39.65
N ASN A 157 1.18 -1.25 40.96
CA ASN A 157 1.48 -2.35 41.87
C ASN A 157 0.14 -2.97 42.31
N GLU A 158 -0.20 -4.15 41.76
CA GLU A 158 -1.50 -4.81 41.97
C GLU A 158 -1.69 -5.16 43.45
N SER A 159 -0.64 -5.63 44.13
CA SER A 159 -0.72 -6.00 45.55
C SER A 159 -1.18 -4.86 46.49
N SER A 160 -0.90 -3.61 46.12
CA SER A 160 -1.31 -2.42 46.91
C SER A 160 -2.47 -1.64 46.30
N GLY A 161 -2.84 -1.92 45.04
CA GLY A 161 -3.79 -1.11 44.27
C GLY A 161 -3.31 0.33 44.02
N ILE A 162 -1.99 0.57 44.00
CA ILE A 162 -1.40 1.90 43.85
C ILE A 162 -0.70 2.03 42.51
N TYR A 163 -0.94 3.16 41.82
CA TYR A 163 -0.16 3.55 40.65
C TYR A 163 0.83 4.67 40.97
N HIS A 164 1.96 4.64 40.29
CA HIS A 164 3.05 5.60 40.41
C HIS A 164 3.32 6.24 39.05
N VAL A 165 3.48 7.57 39.05
CA VAL A 165 3.77 8.36 37.85
C VAL A 165 5.26 8.70 37.77
N PRO A 166 5.83 8.85 36.56
CA PRO A 166 7.18 9.37 36.40
C PRO A 166 7.39 10.67 37.18
N GLY A 167 8.51 10.77 37.90
CA GLY A 167 8.84 11.92 38.76
C GLY A 167 8.22 11.87 40.17
N GLY A 168 7.33 10.92 40.46
CA GLY A 168 6.82 10.71 41.82
C GLY A 168 7.87 10.09 42.76
N ALA A 169 7.77 10.39 44.06
CA ALA A 169 8.74 9.98 45.09
C ALA A 169 9.10 8.48 45.08
N PHE A 170 8.10 7.62 44.83
CA PHE A 170 8.28 6.17 44.86
C PHE A 170 8.47 5.53 43.47
N TYR A 171 8.38 6.29 42.38
CA TYR A 171 8.31 5.73 41.03
C TYR A 171 9.52 4.85 40.65
N ASN A 172 10.73 5.30 41.00
CA ASN A 172 11.96 4.57 40.71
C ASN A 172 12.13 3.32 41.60
N ARG A 173 11.48 3.30 42.77
CA ARG A 173 11.54 2.20 43.74
C ARG A 173 10.46 1.14 43.48
N THR A 174 9.37 1.51 42.80
CA THR A 174 8.27 0.59 42.50
C THR A 174 8.68 -0.43 41.44
N ASN A 175 8.51 -1.70 41.75
CA ASN A 175 8.45 -2.78 40.78
C ASN A 175 7.00 -2.89 40.24
N PRO A 176 6.73 -2.58 38.96
CA PRO A 176 5.39 -2.67 38.40
C PRO A 176 4.96 -4.12 38.17
N GLU A 177 3.72 -4.43 38.53
CA GLU A 177 3.03 -5.68 38.16
C GLU A 177 2.13 -5.45 36.92
N ILE A 178 1.77 -4.18 36.67
CA ILE A 178 1.11 -3.73 35.47
C ILE A 178 1.61 -2.34 35.08
N CYS A 179 1.60 -2.03 33.80
CA CYS A 179 1.97 -0.74 33.25
C CYS A 179 0.76 -0.13 32.55
N PHE A 180 0.41 1.12 32.85
CA PHE A 180 -0.69 1.84 32.22
C PHE A 180 -0.18 2.95 31.31
N SER A 181 -0.90 3.16 30.20
CA SER A 181 -0.70 4.28 29.27
C SER A 181 -0.97 5.64 29.89
N THR A 182 -1.93 5.71 30.82
CA THR A 182 -2.38 6.97 31.44
C THR A 182 -2.82 6.72 32.88
N THR A 183 -2.82 7.78 33.70
CA THR A 183 -3.38 7.71 35.06
C THR A 183 -4.89 7.46 35.04
N ALA A 184 -5.60 7.93 34.01
CA ALA A 184 -7.02 7.63 33.82
C ALA A 184 -7.24 6.12 33.61
N ALA A 185 -6.40 5.46 32.80
CA ALA A 185 -6.47 4.00 32.61
C ALA A 185 -6.19 3.25 33.91
N ALA A 186 -5.23 3.71 34.72
CA ALA A 186 -4.95 3.11 36.03
C ALA A 186 -6.15 3.25 36.98
N ARG A 187 -6.73 4.45 37.09
CA ARG A 187 -7.93 4.69 37.92
C ARG A 187 -9.14 3.89 37.45
N ALA A 188 -9.36 3.81 36.13
CA ALA A 188 -10.42 2.98 35.56
C ALA A 188 -10.23 1.49 35.84
N ALA A 189 -8.98 1.05 36.06
CA ALA A 189 -8.64 -0.29 36.52
C ALA A 189 -8.69 -0.47 38.04
N GLY A 190 -9.15 0.54 38.81
CA GLY A 190 -9.30 0.47 40.26
C GLY A 190 -8.09 0.94 41.07
N TYR A 191 -7.03 1.43 40.42
CA TYR A 191 -5.83 1.88 41.12
C TYR A 191 -5.98 3.32 41.63
N ARG A 192 -5.49 3.57 42.84
CA ARG A 192 -5.34 4.92 43.39
C ARG A 192 -3.94 5.48 43.19
N ALA A 193 -3.80 6.81 43.23
CA ALA A 193 -2.49 7.45 43.14
C ALA A 193 -1.63 7.13 44.37
N SER A 194 -0.32 7.00 44.16
CA SER A 194 0.67 7.02 45.24
C SER A 194 0.58 8.35 45.98
N LYS A 195 0.53 8.29 47.31
CA LYS A 195 0.75 9.47 48.14
C LYS A 195 2.25 9.80 48.08
N VAL A 196 2.56 11.09 48.09
CA VAL A 196 3.93 11.59 48.21
C VAL A 196 4.48 11.31 49.60
#